data_AF-A0A2V6IZF4-F1
#
_entry.id   AF-A0A2V6IZF4-F1
#
_cell.length_a   1.000
_cell.length_b   1.000
_cell.length_c   1.000
_cell.angle_alpha   90.00
_cell.angle_beta   90.00
_cell.angle_gamma   90.00
#
_symmetry.space_group_name_H-M   'P 1'
#
loop_
_entity.id
_entity.type
_entity.pdbx_description
1 polymer ?
#
loop_
_entity_poly.entity_id
_entity_poly.type
_entity_poly.pdbx_seq_one_letter_code
_entity_poly.pdbx_strand_id
1 'polypeptide(L)'
;MILRLAFFSVALVVSSIGLPAQQTSPTTANALASPTPAAIPAGIADPEAATRAWLDTMPADEKARSDAYFEGSYWLILWNFLVTVAIALLLLTTKLSARIRDLAAALTSFRPAQAGIYAIGFAIIAWVLNLPLNCYEGFVREHQYGMSNQTFAAWFGESLKGLAIALVILPIVFAILYSIFRVAQRTWWIWGTIFGIILTTLLNMAAPVFVEPIFNKYTPLTDPKIRDPILALARANEIPVQQVFVVN
;
A
#
# COMPACT_ATOMS: atom_id res chain seq x y z
N MET A 1 2.13 31.92 -22.07
CA MET A 1 2.86 31.72 -20.80
C MET A 1 1.99 30.85 -19.90
N ILE A 2 1.89 29.56 -20.26
CA ILE A 2 0.94 28.59 -19.71
C ILE A 2 1.73 27.74 -18.71
N LEU A 3 1.42 27.94 -17.43
CA LEU A 3 2.08 27.30 -16.31
C LEU A 3 1.68 25.83 -16.27
N ARG A 4 2.67 24.96 -16.44
CA ARG A 4 2.57 23.50 -16.46
C ARG A 4 2.12 22.96 -15.09
N LEU A 5 0.82 22.81 -14.89
CA LEU A 5 0.26 21.91 -13.90
C LEU A 5 0.36 20.47 -14.43
N ALA A 6 1.53 19.88 -14.25
CA ALA A 6 1.75 18.44 -14.36
C ALA A 6 2.81 18.01 -13.33
N PHE A 7 2.61 18.48 -12.10
CA PHE A 7 3.16 17.83 -10.92
C PHE A 7 2.11 16.85 -10.42
N PHE A 8 2.56 15.70 -9.91
CA PHE A 8 1.77 14.56 -9.41
C PHE A 8 1.26 13.58 -10.45
N SER A 9 2.03 12.52 -10.72
CA SER A 9 1.48 11.20 -11.06
C SER A 9 2.47 10.04 -10.90
N VAL A 10 3.78 10.28 -10.80
CA VAL A 10 4.76 9.17 -10.66
C VAL A 10 5.03 8.77 -9.19
N ALA A 11 4.60 9.57 -8.22
CA ALA A 11 4.72 9.23 -6.79
C ALA A 11 3.57 8.36 -6.24
N LEU A 12 2.51 8.10 -7.02
CA LEU A 12 1.29 7.42 -6.54
C LEU A 12 1.41 5.88 -6.49
N VAL A 13 2.47 5.31 -7.07
CA VAL A 13 2.61 3.84 -7.18
C VAL A 13 3.29 3.23 -5.96
N VAL A 14 4.06 4.01 -5.18
CA VAL A 14 4.79 3.47 -4.02
C VAL A 14 3.97 3.56 -2.72
N SER A 15 3.02 4.49 -2.63
CA SER A 15 2.21 4.69 -1.41
C SER A 15 0.97 3.79 -1.30
N SER A 16 0.67 2.98 -2.32
CA SER A 16 -0.57 2.18 -2.39
C SER A 16 -0.35 0.69 -2.12
N ILE A 17 0.91 0.25 -1.91
CA ILE A 17 1.21 -1.15 -1.58
C ILE A 17 1.26 -1.27 -0.06
N GLY A 18 0.07 -1.41 0.51
CA GLY A 18 -0.11 -1.53 1.95
C GLY A 18 -1.57 -1.36 2.32
N LEU A 19 -2.47 -2.12 1.69
CA LEU A 19 -3.68 -2.51 2.42
C LEU A 19 -3.15 -3.39 3.56
N PRO A 20 -3.29 -3.00 4.85
CA PRO A 20 -3.09 -3.98 5.91
C PRO A 20 -4.05 -5.12 5.62
N ALA A 21 -3.52 -6.30 5.32
CA ALA A 21 -4.31 -7.51 5.27
C ALA A 21 -5.01 -7.59 6.63
N GLN A 22 -6.33 -7.49 6.64
CA GLN A 22 -7.13 -7.64 7.83
C GLN A 22 -7.01 -9.10 8.25
N GLN A 23 -5.98 -9.40 9.05
CA GLN A 23 -5.71 -10.74 9.55
C GLN A 23 -6.84 -11.11 10.49
N THR A 24 -7.62 -12.11 10.10
CA THR A 24 -8.61 -12.72 10.99
C THR A 24 -7.86 -13.34 12.16
N SER A 25 -8.07 -12.78 13.36
CA SER A 25 -7.47 -13.28 14.58
C SER A 25 -7.85 -14.75 14.82
N PRO A 26 -6.96 -15.58 15.39
CA PRO A 26 -7.32 -16.93 15.80
C PRO A 26 -8.45 -16.85 16.82
N THR A 27 -9.54 -17.54 16.53
CA THR A 27 -10.78 -17.58 17.31
C THR A 27 -10.52 -18.09 18.73
N THR A 28 -10.20 -17.21 19.67
CA THR A 28 -10.57 -17.46 21.07
C THR A 28 -12.09 -17.48 21.09
N ALA A 29 -12.64 -18.66 21.36
CA ALA A 29 -14.08 -18.90 21.46
C ALA A 29 -14.67 -18.12 22.65
N ASN A 30 -14.82 -16.81 22.51
CA ASN A 30 -15.86 -16.07 23.19
C ASN A 30 -17.01 -15.96 22.20
N ALA A 31 -18.09 -16.67 22.52
CA ALA A 31 -19.33 -16.71 21.75
C ALA A 31 -20.08 -15.37 21.83
N LEU A 32 -19.47 -14.30 21.32
CA LEU A 32 -20.23 -13.13 20.90
C LEU A 32 -20.82 -13.51 19.54
N ALA A 33 -22.10 -13.86 19.54
CA ALA A 33 -22.84 -14.17 18.33
C ALA A 33 -22.61 -13.05 17.32
N SER A 34 -22.13 -13.39 16.12
CA SER A 34 -22.11 -12.46 15.00
C SER A 34 -23.51 -11.84 14.90
N PRO A 35 -23.65 -10.51 14.80
CA PRO A 35 -24.96 -9.89 14.68
C PRO A 35 -25.69 -10.52 13.50
N THR A 36 -26.86 -11.10 13.76
CA THR A 36 -27.73 -11.66 12.73
C THR A 36 -27.90 -10.62 11.63
N PRO A 37 -27.70 -10.95 10.34
CA PRO A 37 -27.91 -9.98 9.28
C PRO A 37 -29.30 -9.36 9.43
N ALA A 38 -29.36 -8.06 9.74
CA ALA A 38 -30.61 -7.34 9.79
C ALA A 38 -31.25 -7.48 8.40
N ALA A 39 -32.51 -7.93 8.36
CA ALA A 39 -33.24 -8.10 7.11
C ALA A 39 -33.14 -6.81 6.28
N ILE A 40 -32.70 -6.91 5.03
CA ILE A 40 -32.62 -5.76 4.12
C ILE A 40 -34.04 -5.20 3.97
N PRO A 41 -34.32 -3.98 4.46
CA PRO A 41 -35.65 -3.40 4.33
C PRO A 41 -35.94 -3.21 2.84
N ALA A 42 -37.00 -3.84 2.33
CA ALA A 42 -37.47 -3.60 0.97
C ALA A 42 -38.05 -2.17 0.89
N GLY A 43 -37.23 -1.23 0.40
CA GLY A 43 -37.59 0.18 0.26
C GLY A 43 -37.12 1.05 1.43
N ILE A 44 -35.86 1.50 1.40
CA ILE A 44 -35.35 2.52 2.32
C ILE A 44 -35.89 3.88 1.84
N ALA A 45 -36.99 4.34 2.43
CA ALA A 45 -37.58 5.64 2.11
C ALA A 45 -36.77 6.82 2.70
N ASP A 46 -36.08 6.59 3.83
CA ASP A 46 -35.16 7.52 4.48
C ASP A 46 -33.87 6.77 4.90
N PRO A 47 -32.78 6.94 4.15
CA PRO A 47 -31.49 6.33 4.46
C PRO A 47 -30.95 6.73 5.83
N GLU A 48 -31.18 7.96 6.29
CA GLU A 48 -30.61 8.44 7.54
C GLU A 48 -31.29 7.78 8.74
N ALA A 49 -32.62 7.69 8.72
CA ALA A 49 -33.38 6.97 9.75
C ALA A 49 -33.00 5.47 9.81
N ALA A 50 -32.83 4.82 8.66
CA ALA A 50 -32.40 3.42 8.60
C ALA A 50 -30.98 3.23 9.15
N THR A 51 -30.03 4.13 8.83
CA THR A 51 -28.68 4.09 9.39
C THR A 51 -28.69 4.31 10.90
N ARG A 52 -29.45 5.27 11.43
CA ARG A 52 -29.56 5.48 12.88
C ARG A 52 -30.12 4.25 13.59
N ALA A 53 -31.21 3.68 13.07
CA ALA A 53 -31.81 2.48 13.66
C ALA A 53 -30.82 1.29 13.68
N TRP A 54 -29.96 1.15 12.67
CA TRP A 54 -28.90 0.15 12.67
C TRP A 54 -27.77 0.48 13.65
N LEU A 55 -27.32 1.74 13.71
CA LEU A 55 -26.30 2.18 14.67
C LEU A 55 -26.75 1.99 16.12
N ASP A 56 -28.04 2.13 16.40
CA ASP A 56 -28.63 1.88 17.73
C ASP A 56 -28.60 0.39 18.13
N THR A 57 -28.38 -0.53 17.18
CA THR A 57 -28.17 -1.96 17.49
C THR A 57 -26.74 -2.28 17.94
N MET A 58 -25.79 -1.36 17.76
CA MET A 58 -24.39 -1.58 18.10
C MET A 58 -24.10 -1.22 19.57
N PRO A 59 -23.31 -2.02 20.28
CA PRO A 59 -22.83 -1.67 21.61
C PRO A 59 -22.08 -0.33 21.60
N ALA A 60 -22.37 0.55 22.57
CA ALA A 60 -21.80 1.89 22.62
C ALA A 60 -20.27 1.89 22.79
N ASP A 61 -19.72 0.87 23.46
CA ASP A 61 -18.29 0.66 23.65
C ASP A 61 -17.57 0.25 22.36
N GLU A 62 -18.18 -0.62 21.55
CA GLU A 62 -17.64 -1.00 20.23
C GLU A 62 -17.64 0.20 19.27
N LYS A 63 -18.73 0.99 19.29
CA LYS A 63 -18.81 2.22 18.51
C LYS A 63 -17.74 3.23 18.91
N ALA A 64 -17.57 3.50 20.21
CA ALA A 64 -16.56 4.43 20.70
C ALA A 64 -15.13 3.97 20.35
N ARG A 65 -14.85 2.66 20.39
CA ARG A 65 -13.56 2.10 19.97
C ARG A 65 -13.31 2.27 18.47
N SER A 66 -14.33 2.03 17.66
CA SER A 66 -14.30 2.28 16.21
C SER A 66 -14.02 3.74 15.91
N ASP A 67 -14.78 4.65 16.51
CA ASP A 67 -14.63 6.10 16.31
C ASP A 67 -13.23 6.58 16.69
N ALA A 68 -12.71 6.16 17.87
CA ALA A 68 -11.35 6.49 18.30
C ALA A 68 -10.27 5.97 17.32
N TYR A 69 -10.46 4.77 16.76
CA TYR A 69 -9.59 4.23 15.73
C TYR A 69 -9.65 5.09 14.46
N PHE A 70 -10.84 5.41 13.93
CA PHE A 70 -10.94 6.20 12.71
C PHE A 70 -10.45 7.65 12.88
N GLU A 71 -10.80 8.31 13.98
CA GLU A 71 -10.36 9.66 14.29
C GLU A 71 -8.83 9.75 14.44
N GLY A 72 -8.23 8.76 15.12
CA GLY A 72 -6.77 8.66 15.19
C GLY A 72 -6.12 8.54 13.81
N SER A 73 -6.76 7.82 12.88
CA SER A 73 -6.24 7.66 11.51
C SER A 73 -6.25 8.98 10.74
N TYR A 74 -7.21 9.89 10.99
CA TYR A 74 -7.20 11.22 10.38
C TYR A 74 -6.01 12.07 10.85
N TRP A 75 -5.64 11.98 12.13
CA TRP A 75 -4.43 12.64 12.63
C TRP A 75 -3.15 12.07 12.03
N LEU A 76 -3.11 10.76 11.76
CA LEU A 76 -1.97 10.14 11.09
C LEU A 76 -1.74 10.68 9.68
N ILE A 77 -2.80 11.07 8.96
CA ILE A 77 -2.65 11.73 7.64
C ILE A 77 -1.83 13.02 7.78
N LEU A 78 -2.15 13.84 8.80
CA LEU A 78 -1.40 15.06 9.08
C LEU A 78 0.05 14.75 9.49
N TRP A 79 0.26 13.78 10.38
CA TRP A 79 1.60 13.41 10.81
C TRP A 79 2.47 12.84 9.68
N ASN A 80 1.91 12.01 8.80
CA ASN A 80 2.58 11.54 7.59
C ASN A 80 3.02 12.71 6.70
N PHE A 81 2.15 13.68 6.50
CA PHE A 81 2.49 14.90 5.75
C PHE A 81 3.63 15.68 6.43
N LEU A 82 3.53 15.93 7.74
CA LEU A 82 4.53 16.69 8.49
C LEU A 82 5.89 15.98 8.51
N VAL A 83 5.92 14.66 8.70
CA VAL A 83 7.14 13.85 8.66
C VAL A 83 7.73 13.86 7.25
N THR A 84 6.90 13.74 6.20
CA THR A 84 7.36 13.84 4.80
C THR A 84 8.02 15.19 4.53
N VAL A 85 7.40 16.29 4.97
CA VAL A 85 7.96 17.64 4.83
C VAL A 85 9.25 17.77 5.64
N ALA A 86 9.29 17.26 6.87
CA ALA A 86 10.47 17.29 7.72
C ALA A 86 11.64 16.52 7.10
N ILE A 87 11.38 15.33 6.54
CA ILE A 87 12.36 14.52 5.81
C ILE A 87 12.85 15.27 4.57
N ALA A 88 11.96 15.86 3.79
CA ALA A 88 12.33 16.63 2.60
C ALA A 88 13.22 17.85 2.96
N LEU A 89 12.85 18.60 4.01
CA LEU A 89 13.64 19.71 4.53
C LEU A 89 15.00 19.24 5.07
N LEU A 90 15.04 18.11 5.78
CA LEU A 90 16.28 17.51 6.26
C LEU A 90 17.19 17.15 5.08
N LEU A 91 16.69 16.46 4.06
CA LEU A 91 17.46 16.08 2.88
C LEU A 91 17.96 17.30 2.09
N LEU A 92 17.16 18.36 2.02
CA LEU A 92 17.50 19.61 1.37
C LEU A 92 18.58 20.39 2.14
N THR A 93 18.39 20.59 3.45
CA THR A 93 19.29 21.39 4.30
C THR A 93 20.64 20.71 4.52
N THR A 94 20.66 19.40 4.76
CA THR A 94 21.89 18.62 4.93
C THR A 94 22.62 18.37 3.62
N LYS A 95 21.97 18.65 2.48
CA LYS A 95 22.44 18.33 1.12
C LYS A 95 22.74 16.84 0.95
N LEU A 96 22.11 15.97 1.74
CA LEU A 96 22.37 14.53 1.71
C LEU A 96 22.05 13.93 0.35
N SER A 97 20.99 14.39 -0.31
CA SER A 97 20.67 13.99 -1.69
C SER A 97 21.81 14.32 -2.67
N ALA A 98 22.45 15.49 -2.54
CA ALA A 98 23.59 15.84 -3.36
C ALA A 98 24.79 14.92 -3.09
N ARG A 99 25.04 14.55 -1.83
CA ARG A 99 26.10 13.59 -1.46
C ARG A 99 25.89 12.22 -2.09
N ILE A 100 24.65 11.72 -2.12
CA ILE A 100 24.33 10.44 -2.78
C ILE A 100 24.62 10.53 -4.28
N ARG A 101 24.23 11.64 -4.93
CA ARG A 101 24.52 11.88 -6.34
C ARG A 101 26.03 11.93 -6.61
N ASP A 102 26.78 12.62 -5.78
CA ASP A 102 28.23 12.78 -5.94
C ASP A 102 28.94 11.44 -5.73
N LEU A 103 28.49 10.62 -4.77
CA LEU A 103 28.92 9.24 -4.60
C LEU A 103 28.63 8.40 -5.85
N ALA A 104 27.40 8.46 -6.37
CA ALA A 104 27.02 7.75 -7.59
C ALA A 104 27.89 8.16 -8.79
N ALA A 105 28.22 9.44 -8.91
CA ALA A 105 29.11 9.96 -9.95
C ALA A 105 30.57 9.53 -9.77
N ALA A 106 31.03 9.36 -8.52
CA ALA A 106 32.36 8.83 -8.24
C ALA A 106 32.47 7.33 -8.55
N LEU A 107 31.39 6.56 -8.40
CA LEU A 107 31.38 5.12 -8.67
C LEU A 107 31.33 4.76 -10.17
N THR A 108 30.66 5.56 -10.99
CA THR A 108 30.51 5.27 -12.42
C THR A 108 30.40 6.51 -13.27
N SER A 109 30.97 6.47 -14.48
CA SER A 109 30.83 7.51 -15.51
C SER A 109 29.55 7.36 -16.33
N PHE A 110 28.87 6.20 -16.28
CA PHE A 110 27.67 5.92 -17.05
C PHE A 110 26.43 6.57 -16.41
N ARG A 111 25.95 7.68 -17.00
CA ARG A 111 24.89 8.51 -16.43
C ARG A 111 23.60 7.77 -16.02
N PRO A 112 23.06 6.80 -16.79
CA PRO A 112 21.91 6.02 -16.35
C PRO A 112 22.18 5.18 -15.11
N ALA A 113 23.38 4.58 -15.00
CA ALA A 113 23.77 3.86 -13.79
C ALA A 113 23.94 4.80 -12.58
N GLN A 114 24.37 6.05 -12.77
CA GLN A 114 24.37 7.04 -11.69
C GLN A 114 22.97 7.29 -11.14
N ALA A 115 21.96 7.42 -12.01
CA ALA A 115 20.56 7.57 -11.60
C ALA A 115 20.05 6.33 -10.84
N GLY A 116 20.45 5.13 -11.28
CA GLY A 116 20.14 3.89 -10.58
C GLY A 116 20.74 3.82 -9.18
N ILE A 117 22.05 4.09 -9.05
CA ILE A 117 22.76 4.11 -7.75
C ILE A 117 22.18 5.18 -6.83
N TYR A 118 21.84 6.36 -7.38
CA TYR A 118 21.15 7.40 -6.63
C TYR A 118 19.82 6.89 -6.06
N ALA A 119 19.03 6.18 -6.86
CA ALA A 119 17.74 5.63 -6.42
C ALA A 119 17.90 4.64 -5.25
N ILE A 120 18.94 3.79 -5.27
CA ILE A 120 19.27 2.88 -4.16
C ILE A 120 19.51 3.68 -2.87
N GLY A 121 20.44 4.63 -2.90
CA GLY A 121 20.80 5.41 -1.70
C GLY A 121 19.61 6.21 -1.18
N PHE A 122 18.84 6.82 -2.08
CA PHE A 122 17.64 7.55 -1.71
C PHE A 122 16.57 6.64 -1.07
N ALA A 123 16.32 5.45 -1.64
CA ALA A 123 15.35 4.50 -1.12
C ALA A 123 15.70 4.02 0.29
N ILE A 124 16.97 3.69 0.54
CA ILE A 124 17.44 3.26 1.87
C ILE A 124 17.23 4.38 2.89
N ILE A 125 17.66 5.60 2.57
CA ILE A 125 17.55 6.73 3.50
C ILE A 125 16.07 7.06 3.76
N ALA A 126 15.25 7.11 2.72
CA ALA A 126 13.82 7.35 2.87
C ALA A 126 13.15 6.27 3.72
N TRP A 127 13.50 4.99 3.53
CA TRP A 127 12.97 3.89 4.34
C TRP A 127 13.38 4.03 5.81
N VAL A 128 14.65 4.29 6.10
CA VAL A 128 15.15 4.48 7.48
C VAL A 128 14.45 5.67 8.16
N LEU A 129 14.30 6.79 7.46
CA LEU A 129 13.71 8.00 8.04
C LEU A 129 12.19 7.87 8.29
N ASN A 130 11.48 7.09 7.48
CA ASN A 130 10.05 6.83 7.69
C ASN A 130 9.79 5.68 8.67
N LEU A 131 10.79 4.84 8.96
CA LEU A 131 10.65 3.65 9.79
C LEU A 131 10.00 3.90 11.16
N PRO A 132 10.31 4.98 11.91
CA PRO A 132 9.69 5.22 13.21
C PRO A 132 8.16 5.43 13.11
N LEU A 133 7.71 6.21 12.12
CA LEU A 133 6.28 6.46 11.92
C LEU A 133 5.58 5.19 11.40
N ASN A 134 6.19 4.50 10.43
CA ASN A 134 5.67 3.23 9.91
C ASN A 134 5.54 2.17 11.01
N CYS A 135 6.49 2.11 11.95
CA CYS A 135 6.44 1.22 13.11
C CYS A 135 5.28 1.58 14.05
N TYR A 136 5.10 2.87 14.31
CA TYR A 136 3.97 3.32 15.13
C TYR A 136 2.62 2.94 14.48
N GLU A 137 2.45 3.26 13.20
CA GLU A 137 1.20 3.06 12.48
C GLU A 137 0.92 1.58 12.22
N GLY A 138 1.87 0.85 11.64
CA GLY A 138 1.66 -0.53 11.18
C GLY A 138 1.87 -1.61 12.25
N PHE A 139 2.53 -1.30 13.37
CA PHE A 139 2.77 -2.27 14.44
C PHE A 139 2.14 -1.82 15.76
N VAL A 140 2.62 -0.72 16.35
CA VAL A 140 2.23 -0.33 17.71
C VAL A 140 0.73 -0.06 17.81
N ARG A 141 0.20 0.75 16.89
CA ARG A 141 -1.19 1.16 16.90
C ARG A 141 -2.13 0.00 16.58
N GLU A 142 -1.80 -0.82 15.57
CA GLU A 142 -2.60 -2.00 15.25
C GLU A 142 -2.69 -2.98 16.44
N HIS A 143 -1.62 -3.13 17.22
CA HIS A 143 -1.64 -3.94 18.45
C HIS A 143 -2.45 -3.29 19.58
N GLN A 144 -2.40 -1.97 19.72
CA GLN A 144 -3.23 -1.24 20.70
C GLN A 144 -4.73 -1.46 20.45
N TYR A 145 -5.13 -1.51 19.18
CA TYR A 145 -6.51 -1.78 18.79
C TYR A 145 -6.81 -3.26 18.56
N GLY A 146 -5.87 -4.18 18.82
CA GLY A 146 -6.07 -5.63 18.62
C GLY A 146 -6.37 -6.04 17.18
N MET A 147 -6.01 -5.19 16.20
CA MET A 147 -6.19 -5.39 14.77
C MET A 147 -5.07 -6.24 14.16
N SER A 148 -3.93 -6.36 14.85
CA SER A 148 -2.80 -7.19 14.42
C SER A 148 -2.45 -8.24 15.46
N ASN A 149 -2.09 -9.44 14.96
CA ASN A 149 -1.49 -10.53 15.74
C ASN A 149 -0.04 -10.80 15.32
N GLN A 150 0.53 -9.94 14.47
CA GLN A 150 1.83 -10.11 13.85
C GLN A 150 2.95 -9.81 14.86
N THR A 151 3.98 -10.65 14.97
CA THR A 151 5.14 -10.32 15.81
C THR A 151 5.98 -9.20 15.21
N PHE A 152 6.71 -8.44 16.03
CA PHE A 152 7.59 -7.36 15.54
C PHE A 152 8.62 -7.85 14.51
N ALA A 153 9.17 -9.05 14.71
CA ALA A 153 10.12 -9.65 13.77
C ALA A 153 9.48 -9.96 12.41
N ALA A 154 8.23 -10.43 12.40
CA ALA A 154 7.49 -10.67 11.16
C ALA A 154 7.18 -9.36 10.44
N TRP A 155 6.67 -8.35 11.16
CA TRP A 155 6.41 -7.01 10.63
C TRP A 155 7.65 -6.37 10.01
N PHE A 156 8.77 -6.38 10.74
CA PHE A 156 10.03 -5.82 10.26
C PHE A 156 10.59 -6.62 9.08
N GLY A 157 10.43 -7.94 9.08
CA GLY A 157 10.79 -8.80 7.96
C GLY A 157 10.02 -8.46 6.68
N GLU A 158 8.72 -8.19 6.77
CA GLU A 158 7.91 -7.72 5.64
C GLU A 158 8.36 -6.34 5.15
N SER A 159 8.63 -5.42 6.08
CA SER A 159 9.20 -4.11 5.73
C SER A 159 10.52 -4.23 4.96
N LEU A 160 11.40 -5.16 5.36
CA LEU A 160 12.67 -5.41 4.69
C LEU A 160 12.50 -6.07 3.32
N LYS A 161 11.53 -6.99 3.15
CA LYS A 161 11.17 -7.55 1.83
C LYS A 161 10.68 -6.44 0.90
N GLY A 162 9.83 -5.54 1.40
CA GLY A 162 9.36 -4.37 0.66
C GLY A 162 10.51 -3.47 0.21
N LEU A 163 11.46 -3.19 1.11
CA LEU A 163 12.69 -2.47 0.77
C LEU A 163 13.49 -3.21 -0.30
N ALA A 164 13.71 -4.52 -0.17
CA ALA A 164 14.48 -5.32 -1.13
C ALA A 164 13.88 -5.25 -2.54
N ILE A 165 12.55 -5.35 -2.66
CA ILE A 165 11.85 -5.19 -3.95
C ILE A 165 12.08 -3.77 -4.50
N ALA A 166 11.94 -2.74 -3.67
CA ALA A 166 12.19 -1.36 -4.08
C ALA A 166 13.64 -1.14 -4.56
N LEU A 167 14.63 -1.76 -3.90
CA LEU A 167 16.04 -1.69 -4.29
C LEU A 167 16.35 -2.39 -5.62
N VAL A 168 15.49 -3.29 -6.10
CA VAL A 168 15.60 -3.91 -7.42
C VAL A 168 14.89 -3.05 -8.47
N ILE A 169 13.66 -2.63 -8.19
CA ILE A 169 12.80 -1.96 -9.19
C ILE A 169 13.22 -0.50 -9.42
N LEU A 170 13.41 0.28 -8.35
CA LEU A 170 13.66 1.73 -8.47
C LEU A 170 14.91 2.07 -9.29
N PRO A 171 16.05 1.37 -9.16
CA PRO A 171 17.25 1.70 -9.93
C PRO A 171 17.05 1.51 -11.43
N ILE A 172 16.34 0.44 -11.83
CA ILE A 172 16.03 0.15 -13.23
C ILE A 172 15.13 1.26 -13.79
N VAL A 173 14.06 1.60 -13.06
CA VAL A 173 13.12 2.64 -13.44
C VAL A 173 13.82 4.00 -13.60
N PHE A 174 14.65 4.39 -12.63
CA PHE A 174 15.37 5.66 -12.66
C PHE A 174 16.40 5.71 -13.78
N ALA A 175 17.13 4.61 -14.03
CA ALA A 175 18.07 4.52 -15.13
C ALA A 175 17.38 4.71 -16.49
N ILE A 176 16.23 4.06 -16.70
CA ILE A 176 15.46 4.18 -17.95
C ILE A 176 14.87 5.59 -18.09
N LEU A 177 14.20 6.11 -17.07
CA LEU A 177 13.62 7.46 -17.11
C LEU A 177 14.69 8.53 -17.37
N TYR A 178 15.84 8.44 -16.70
CA TYR A 178 16.93 9.37 -16.94
C TYR A 178 17.47 9.27 -18.37
N SER A 179 17.50 8.07 -18.94
CA SER A 179 17.86 7.85 -20.34
C SER A 179 16.87 8.52 -21.29
N ILE A 180 15.56 8.40 -21.03
CA ILE A 180 14.51 9.07 -21.79
C ILE A 180 14.68 10.59 -21.73
N PHE A 181 14.92 11.14 -20.54
CA PHE A 181 15.11 12.59 -20.37
C PHE A 181 16.32 13.10 -21.15
N ARG A 182 17.39 12.31 -21.24
CA ARG A 182 18.60 12.71 -21.94
C ARG A 182 18.48 12.61 -23.46
N VAL A 183 17.82 11.56 -23.97
CA VAL A 183 17.71 11.32 -25.42
C VAL A 183 16.57 12.12 -26.04
N ALA A 184 15.41 12.18 -25.37
CA ALA A 184 14.20 12.77 -25.90
C ALA A 184 13.85 14.13 -25.24
N GLN A 185 14.83 15.02 -25.02
CA GLN A 185 14.66 16.25 -24.22
C GLN A 185 13.43 17.12 -24.53
N ARG A 186 12.95 17.16 -25.78
CA ARG A 186 11.75 17.94 -26.15
C ARG A 186 10.44 17.14 -26.06
N THR A 187 10.52 15.82 -26.19
CA THR A 187 9.39 14.88 -26.25
C THR A 187 9.41 13.87 -25.11
N TRP A 188 10.19 14.12 -24.06
CA TRP A 188 10.41 13.20 -22.95
C TRP A 188 9.12 12.85 -22.24
N TRP A 189 8.16 13.77 -22.21
CA TRP A 189 6.86 13.57 -21.60
C TRP A 189 6.05 12.51 -22.37
N ILE A 190 6.19 12.41 -23.70
CA ILE A 190 5.54 11.35 -24.51
C ILE A 190 6.15 10.01 -24.14
N TRP A 191 7.47 9.89 -24.29
CA TRP A 191 8.18 8.63 -24.08
C TRP A 191 8.18 8.18 -22.62
N GLY A 192 8.27 9.11 -21.68
CA GLY A 192 8.15 8.86 -20.25
C GLY A 192 6.75 8.42 -19.86
N THR A 193 5.71 8.98 -20.49
CA THR A 193 4.32 8.53 -20.29
C THR A 193 4.10 7.14 -20.87
N ILE A 194 4.58 6.86 -22.10
CA ILE A 194 4.50 5.53 -22.72
C ILE A 194 5.20 4.49 -21.84
N PHE A 195 6.43 4.78 -21.41
CA PHE A 195 7.17 3.92 -20.49
C PHE A 195 6.42 3.72 -19.17
N GLY A 196 5.87 4.80 -18.60
CA GLY A 196 5.07 4.76 -17.39
C GLY A 196 3.85 3.83 -17.53
N ILE A 197 3.06 3.98 -18.60
CA ILE A 197 1.88 3.15 -18.88
C ILE A 197 2.26 1.68 -19.00
N ILE A 198 3.32 1.38 -19.76
CA ILE A 198 3.81 0.01 -19.93
C ILE A 198 4.24 -0.56 -18.57
N LEU A 199 5.07 0.18 -17.84
CA LEU A 199 5.57 -0.23 -16.54
C LEU A 199 4.43 -0.48 -15.54
N THR A 200 3.48 0.45 -15.40
CA THR A 200 2.36 0.30 -14.47
C THR A 200 1.44 -0.84 -14.86
N THR A 201 1.19 -1.04 -16.16
CA THR A 201 0.40 -2.18 -16.65
C THR A 201 1.07 -3.49 -16.29
N LEU A 202 2.37 -3.62 -16.59
CA LEU A 202 3.14 -4.81 -16.27
C LEU A 202 3.19 -5.07 -14.76
N LEU A 203 3.44 -4.04 -13.95
CA LEU A 203 3.47 -4.17 -12.49
C LEU A 203 2.09 -4.54 -11.93
N ASN A 204 0.99 -3.97 -12.41
CA ASN A 204 -0.36 -4.34 -11.96
C ASN A 204 -0.74 -5.78 -12.33
N MET A 205 -0.30 -6.26 -13.50
CA MET A 205 -0.50 -7.65 -13.90
C MET A 205 0.41 -8.62 -13.11
N ALA A 206 1.65 -8.21 -12.85
CA ALA A 206 2.64 -9.02 -12.16
C ALA A 206 2.44 -9.04 -10.62
N ALA A 207 1.89 -7.96 -10.04
CA ALA A 207 1.77 -7.81 -8.60
C ALA A 207 1.03 -8.96 -7.90
N PRO A 208 -0.21 -9.32 -8.28
CA PRO A 208 -0.93 -10.40 -7.60
C PRO A 208 -0.28 -11.78 -7.77
N VAL A 209 0.46 -11.99 -8.86
CA VAL A 209 1.05 -13.30 -9.20
C VAL A 209 2.46 -13.47 -8.62
N PHE A 210 3.26 -12.41 -8.59
CA PHE A 210 4.68 -12.47 -8.23
C PHE A 210 5.04 -11.69 -6.97
N VAL A 211 4.33 -10.59 -6.67
CA VAL A 211 4.66 -9.73 -5.53
C VAL A 211 3.89 -10.17 -4.29
N GLU A 212 2.57 -10.29 -4.36
CA GLU A 212 1.76 -10.64 -3.19
C GLU A 212 2.15 -12.00 -2.55
N PRO A 213 2.48 -13.07 -3.32
CA PRO A 213 2.90 -14.34 -2.73
C PRO A 213 4.22 -14.30 -1.95
N ILE A 214 5.01 -13.22 -2.07
CA ILE A 214 6.24 -13.02 -1.26
C ILE A 214 5.87 -12.62 0.18
N PHE A 215 4.71 -11.99 0.35
CA PHE A 215 4.20 -11.50 1.62
C PHE A 215 3.20 -12.48 2.23
N ASN A 216 2.30 -13.04 1.42
CA ASN A 216 1.17 -13.84 1.88
C ASN A 216 1.22 -15.28 1.36
N LYS A 217 0.60 -16.21 2.10
CA LYS A 217 0.40 -17.58 1.64
C LYS A 217 -1.03 -17.74 1.12
N TYR A 218 -1.12 -18.20 -0.12
CA TYR A 218 -2.38 -18.52 -0.77
C TYR A 218 -2.59 -20.03 -0.71
N THR A 219 -3.66 -20.48 -0.07
CA THR A 219 -4.04 -21.90 -0.04
C THR A 219 -5.40 -22.10 -0.70
N PRO A 220 -5.60 -23.17 -1.49
CA PRO A 220 -6.91 -23.44 -2.08
C PRO A 220 -7.98 -23.65 -1.01
N LEU A 221 -9.15 -23.02 -1.16
CA LEU A 221 -10.29 -23.22 -0.29
C LEU A 221 -10.91 -24.59 -0.57
N THR A 222 -10.72 -25.53 0.35
CA THR A 222 -11.15 -26.92 0.19
C THR A 222 -12.55 -27.20 0.73
N ASP A 223 -13.07 -26.39 1.66
CA ASP A 223 -14.39 -26.61 2.28
C ASP A 223 -15.52 -26.39 1.26
N PRO A 224 -16.25 -27.46 0.85
CA PRO A 224 -17.33 -27.36 -0.12
C PRO A 224 -18.48 -26.45 0.35
N LYS A 225 -18.73 -26.35 1.67
CA LYS A 225 -19.84 -25.55 2.21
C LYS A 225 -19.68 -24.06 1.92
N ILE A 226 -18.44 -23.58 1.79
CA ILE A 226 -18.12 -22.18 1.50
C ILE A 226 -17.78 -22.01 0.02
N ARG A 227 -16.97 -22.92 -0.54
CA ARG A 227 -16.49 -22.85 -1.92
C ARG A 227 -17.62 -22.95 -2.94
N ASP A 228 -18.53 -23.90 -2.78
CA ASP A 228 -19.51 -24.22 -3.82
C ASP A 228 -20.56 -23.11 -4.01
N PRO A 229 -21.08 -22.45 -2.95
CA PRO A 229 -21.91 -21.26 -3.11
C PRO A 229 -21.21 -20.12 -3.86
N ILE A 230 -19.92 -19.88 -3.59
CA ILE A 230 -19.12 -18.85 -4.28
C ILE A 230 -19.01 -19.17 -5.78
N LEU A 231 -18.67 -20.42 -6.12
CA LEU A 231 -18.56 -20.86 -7.51
C LEU A 231 -19.91 -20.89 -8.23
N ALA A 232 -21.01 -21.19 -7.52
CA ALA A 232 -22.35 -21.09 -8.07
C ALA A 232 -22.72 -19.64 -8.40
N LEU A 233 -22.43 -18.70 -7.50
CA LEU A 233 -22.67 -17.27 -7.72
C LEU A 233 -21.82 -16.73 -8.89
N ALA A 234 -20.55 -17.12 -8.97
CA ALA A 234 -19.66 -16.74 -10.07
C ALA A 234 -20.21 -17.24 -11.42
N ARG A 235 -20.63 -18.51 -11.49
CA ARG A 235 -21.25 -19.09 -12.70
C ARG A 235 -22.56 -18.40 -13.09
N ALA A 236 -23.40 -18.06 -12.12
CA ALA A 236 -24.66 -17.35 -12.36
C ALA A 236 -24.46 -15.94 -12.94
N ASN A 237 -23.28 -15.35 -12.76
CA ASN A 237 -22.91 -14.03 -13.29
C ASN A 237 -21.86 -14.11 -14.42
N GLU A 238 -21.66 -15.30 -15.02
CA GLU A 238 -20.73 -15.52 -16.14
C GLU A 238 -19.27 -15.12 -15.84
N ILE A 239 -18.87 -15.14 -14.56
CA ILE A 239 -17.49 -14.85 -14.16
C ILE A 239 -16.66 -16.14 -14.24
N PRO A 240 -15.59 -16.19 -15.06
CA PRO A 240 -14.80 -17.40 -15.25
C PRO A 240 -13.85 -17.65 -14.06
N VAL A 241 -14.37 -18.17 -12.95
CA VAL A 241 -13.59 -18.54 -11.76
C VAL A 241 -13.28 -20.03 -11.75
N GLN A 242 -12.00 -20.39 -11.67
CA GLN A 242 -11.56 -21.79 -11.63
C GLN A 242 -11.25 -22.28 -10.21
N GLN A 243 -10.73 -21.40 -9.36
CA GLN A 243 -10.27 -21.73 -8.01
C GLN A 243 -10.55 -20.56 -7.06
N VAL A 244 -10.83 -20.88 -5.81
CA VAL A 244 -10.99 -19.92 -4.72
C VAL A 244 -9.86 -20.17 -3.73
N PHE A 245 -9.16 -19.11 -3.33
CA PHE A 245 -8.04 -19.18 -2.39
C PHE A 245 -8.39 -18.45 -1.10
N VAL A 246 -7.81 -18.91 0.01
CA VAL A 246 -7.77 -18.20 1.28
C VAL A 246 -6.35 -17.67 1.51
N VAL A 247 -6.27 -16.47 2.07
CA VAL A 247 -5.04 -15.72 2.36
C VAL A 247 -4.88 -15.60 3.88
N ASN A 248 -3.65 -15.64 4.38
CA ASN A 248 -3.30 -15.56 5.80
C ASN A 248 -2.57 -14.26 6.18
#